data_AF-A0A5D2HNX9-F1
#
_entry.id   AF-A0A5D2HNX9-F1
#
_cell.length_a   1.000
_cell.length_b   1.000
_cell.length_c   1.000
_cell.angle_alpha   90.00
_cell.angle_beta   90.00
_cell.angle_gamma   90.00
#
_symmetry.space_group_name_H-M   'P 1'
#
loop_
_entity.id
_entity.type
_entity.pdbx_description
1 polymer ?
#
loop_
_entity_poly.entity_id
_entity_poly.type
_entity_poly.pdbx_seq_one_letter_code
_entity_poly.pdbx_strand_id
1 'polypeptide(L)' 'MGSNGIVLLLVAWRIRNMTIAFQLVVFALIATSSILLISVPVVFDSPDSWLSNKNIVFFGTSLWIGLVFLVGILNSLIS' A
#
# COMPACT_ATOMS: atom_id res chain seq x y z
N MET A 1 -23.95 1.94 34.85
CA MET A 1 -22.99 1.69 33.76
C MET A 1 -23.79 1.36 32.49
N GLY A 2 -24.52 2.25 31.82
CA GLY A 2 -24.31 3.66 31.50
C GLY A 2 -24.13 3.72 29.99
N SER A 3 -25.20 4.01 29.23
CA SER A 3 -25.32 4.06 27.75
C SER A 3 -24.06 4.52 26.99
N ASN A 4 -23.30 5.44 27.59
CA ASN A 4 -22.02 5.97 27.12
C ASN A 4 -20.95 4.90 26.81
N GLY A 5 -20.95 3.76 27.51
CA GLY A 5 -19.98 2.68 27.29
C GLY A 5 -20.16 1.97 25.95
N ILE A 6 -21.42 1.75 25.53
CA ILE A 6 -21.72 1.10 24.23
C ILE A 6 -21.44 2.08 23.09
N VAL A 7 -21.78 3.36 23.26
CA VAL A 7 -21.46 4.40 22.26
C VAL A 7 -19.94 4.53 22.08
N LEU A 8 -19.15 4.49 23.16
CA LEU A 8 -17.69 4.49 23.09
C LEU A 8 -17.15 3.23 22.41
N LEU A 9 -17.74 2.06 22.64
CA LEU A 9 -17.34 0.82 21.95
C LEU A 9 -17.67 0.86 20.45
N LEU A 10 -18.82 1.43 20.07
CA LEU A 10 -19.21 1.59 18.67
C LEU A 10 -18.35 2.63 17.95
N VAL A 11 -18.03 3.75 18.61
CA VAL A 11 -17.11 4.77 18.10
C VAL A 11 -15.69 4.20 17.98
N ALA A 12 -15.18 3.52 19.01
CA ALA A 12 -13.87 2.88 18.98
C ALA A 12 -13.78 1.78 17.92
N TRP A 13 -14.85 0.99 17.75
CA TRP A 13 -14.94 -0.03 16.71
C TRP A 13 -14.90 0.59 15.31
N ARG A 14 -15.62 1.71 15.10
CA ARG A 14 -15.59 2.44 13.84
C ARG A 14 -14.22 3.04 13.51
N ILE A 15 -13.55 3.65 14.49
CA ILE A 15 -12.20 4.24 14.32
C ILE A 15 -11.16 3.14 14.02
N ARG A 16 -11.23 2.00 14.74
CA ARG A 16 -10.33 0.86 14.48
C ARG A 16 -10.49 0.29 13.07
N ASN A 17 -11.71 0.22 12.56
CA ASN A 17 -11.95 -0.33 11.23
C ASN A 17 -11.34 0.56 10.12
N MET A 18 -11.40 1.88 10.26
CA MET A 18 -10.85 2.84 9.29
C MET A 18 -9.32 2.87 9.28
N THR A 19 -8.69 2.66 10.44
CA THR A 19 -7.22 2.62 10.56
C THR A 19 -6.61 1.31 10.07
N ILE A 20 -7.31 0.17 10.19
CA ILE A 20 -6.83 -1.13 9.68
C ILE A 20 -6.71 -1.12 8.15
N ALA A 21 -7.69 -0.56 7.44
CA ALA A 21 -7.64 -0.45 5.98
C ALA A 21 -6.44 0.39 5.53
N PHE A 22 -6.20 1.53 6.18
CA PHE A 22 -5.04 2.38 5.91
C PHE A 22 -3.71 1.65 6.15
N GLN A 23 -3.58 0.97 7.29
CA GLN A 23 -2.39 0.16 7.61
C GLN A 23 -2.13 -0.92 6.56
N LEU A 24 -3.18 -1.55 6.03
CA LEU A 24 -3.06 -2.60 5.03
C LEU A 24 -2.55 -2.07 3.68
N VAL A 25 -2.99 -0.88 3.26
CA VAL A 25 -2.49 -0.23 2.04
C VAL A 25 -1.03 0.24 2.21
N VAL A 26 -0.68 0.78 3.39
CA VAL A 26 0.72 1.14 3.70
C VAL A 26 1.62 -0.10 3.70
N PHE A 27 1.15 -1.23 4.26
CA PHE A 27 1.88 -2.49 4.20
C PHE A 27 2.10 -2.98 2.76
N ALA A 28 1.04 -2.94 1.93
CA ALA A 28 1.16 -3.28 0.52
C ALA A 28 2.16 -2.37 -0.22
N LEU A 29 2.17 -1.07 0.08
CA LEU A 29 3.12 -0.12 -0.50
C LEU A 29 4.56 -0.49 -0.14
N ILE A 30 4.84 -0.82 1.12
CA ILE A 30 6.17 -1.24 1.59
C ILE A 30 6.61 -2.55 0.91
N ALA A 31 5.70 -3.52 0.79
CA ALA A 31 5.97 -4.79 0.11
C ALA A 31 6.29 -4.56 -1.38
N THR A 32 5.47 -3.79 -2.10
CA THR A 32 5.72 -3.43 -3.51
C THR A 32 7.03 -2.65 -3.67
N SER A 33 7.36 -1.73 -2.76
CA SER A 33 8.66 -1.03 -2.75
C SER A 33 9.82 -2.00 -2.60
N SER A 34 9.73 -2.97 -1.69
CA SER A 34 10.79 -3.95 -1.45
C SER A 34 11.00 -4.85 -2.67
N ILE A 35 9.91 -5.26 -3.34
CA ILE A 35 9.96 -6.03 -4.59
C ILE A 35 10.64 -5.22 -5.68
N LEU A 36 10.27 -3.94 -5.85
CA LEU A 36 10.89 -3.06 -6.86
C LEU A 36 12.37 -2.83 -6.61
N LEU A 37 12.78 -2.63 -5.35
CA LEU A 37 14.18 -2.46 -4.98
C LEU A 37 15.06 -3.66 -5.36
N ILE A 38 14.50 -4.88 -5.33
CA ILE A 38 15.22 -6.09 -5.74
C ILE A 38 15.07 -6.32 -7.26
N SER A 39 13.88 -6.08 -7.80
CA SER A 39 13.55 -6.34 -9.20
C SER A 39 14.30 -5.40 -10.16
N VAL A 40 14.51 -4.14 -9.79
CA VAL A 40 15.22 -3.17 -10.65
C VAL A 40 16.67 -3.60 -10.89
N PRO A 41 17.52 -3.85 -9.88
CA PRO A 41 18.88 -4.37 -10.09
C PRO A 41 18.91 -5.70 -10.85
N VAL A 42 18.02 -6.64 -10.51
CA VAL A 42 17.98 -7.98 -11.12
C VAL A 42 17.69 -7.92 -12.63
N VAL A 43 16.78 -7.05 -13.06
CA VAL A 43 16.44 -6.89 -14.48
C VAL A 43 17.50 -6.07 -15.23
N PHE A 44 18.26 -5.22 -14.54
CA PHE A 44 19.35 -4.45 -15.15
C PHE A 44 20.65 -5.26 -15.33
N ASP A 45 20.83 -6.37 -14.61
CA ASP A 45 22.07 -7.15 -14.61
C ASP A 45 22.26 -7.98 -15.90
N SER A 46 21.22 -8.16 -16.74
CA SER A 46 21.39 -8.83 -18.04
C SER A 46 20.54 -8.22 -19.19
N PRO A 47 21.15 -7.92 -20.35
CA PRO A 47 20.48 -7.29 -21.49
C PRO A 47 19.38 -8.17 -22.12
N ASP A 48 19.50 -9.50 -22.02
CA ASP A 48 18.46 -10.44 -22.46
C ASP A 48 17.25 -10.43 -21.52
N SER A 49 17.48 -10.28 -20.21
CA SER A 49 16.40 -10.18 -19.22
C SER A 49 15.67 -8.84 -19.29
N TRP A 50 16.31 -7.77 -19.76
CA TRP A 50 15.66 -6.48 -19.97
C TRP A 50 14.52 -6.59 -20.97
N LEU A 51 14.76 -7.17 -22.17
CA LEU A 51 13.73 -7.28 -23.21
C LEU A 51 12.52 -8.13 -22.77
N SER A 52 12.77 -9.20 -22.00
CA SER A 52 11.72 -10.09 -21.51
C SER A 52 10.96 -9.52 -20.30
N ASN A 53 11.65 -8.87 -19.36
CA ASN A 53 11.08 -8.41 -18.10
C ASN A 53 10.72 -6.91 -18.08
N LYS A 54 10.94 -6.16 -19.18
CA LYS A 54 10.61 -4.73 -19.27
C LYS A 54 9.17 -4.44 -18.87
N ASN A 55 8.25 -5.30 -19.30
CA ASN A 55 6.83 -5.13 -19.01
C ASN A 55 6.55 -5.30 -17.51
N ILE A 56 7.19 -6.26 -16.84
CA ILE A 56 7.02 -6.50 -15.40
C ILE A 56 7.51 -5.31 -14.59
N VAL A 57 8.67 -4.74 -14.93
CA VAL A 57 9.20 -3.54 -14.25
C VAL A 57 8.30 -2.33 -14.48
N PHE A 58 7.77 -2.16 -15.70
CA PHE A 58 6.86 -1.05 -16.03
C PHE A 58 5.50 -1.19 -15.31
N PHE A 59 4.93 -2.39 -15.28
CA PHE A 59 3.71 -2.65 -14.51
C PHE A 59 3.93 -2.50 -13.01
N GLY A 60 5.07 -2.98 -12.47
CA GLY A 60 5.41 -2.85 -11.06
C GLY A 60 5.58 -1.40 -10.62
N THR A 61 6.29 -0.58 -11.42
CA THR A 61 6.48 0.86 -11.14
C THR A 61 5.19 1.66 -11.27
N SER A 62 4.36 1.36 -12.28
CA SER A 62 3.04 1.96 -12.44
C SER A 62 2.11 1.63 -11.27
N LEU A 63 2.07 0.35 -10.86
CA LEU A 63 1.31 -0.11 -9.70
C LEU A 63 1.78 0.61 -8.42
N TRP A 64 3.10 0.76 -8.24
CA TRP A 64 3.67 1.45 -7.10
C TRP A 64 3.27 2.92 -7.04
N ILE A 65 3.35 3.66 -8.15
CA ILE A 65 2.86 5.05 -8.23
C ILE A 65 1.37 5.15 -7.90
N GLY A 66 0.56 4.21 -8.41
CA GLY A 66 -0.86 4.11 -8.07
C GLY A 66 -1.09 3.91 -6.57
N LEU A 67 -0.33 3.01 -5.94
CA LEU A 67 -0.40 2.78 -4.50
C LEU A 67 0.03 4.01 -3.68
N VAL A 68 1.07 4.73 -4.08
CA VAL A 68 1.51 5.97 -3.40
C VAL A 68 0.38 7.00 -3.41
N PHE A 69 -0.26 7.20 -4.56
CA PHE A 69 -1.37 8.14 -4.70
C PHE A 69 -2.58 7.70 -3.87
N LEU A 70 -2.90 6.40 -3.88
CA LEU A 70 -3.98 5.82 -3.09
C LEU A 70 -3.75 6.01 -1.59
N VAL A 71 -2.53 5.80 -1.09
CA VAL A 71 -2.17 6.08 0.31
C VAL A 71 -2.39 7.55 0.65
N GLY A 72 -1.99 8.48 -0.23
CA GLY A 72 -2.22 9.92 -0.03
C GLY A 72 -3.69 10.30 0.06
N ILE A 73 -4.53 9.74 -0.82
CA ILE A 73 -5.99 9.95 -0.79
C ILE A 73 -6.59 9.37 0.49
N LEU A 74 -6.25 8.12 0.82
CA LEU A 74 -6.75 7.47 2.04
C LEU A 74 -6.32 8.22 3.29
N ASN A 75 -5.10 8.74 3.33
CA ASN A 75 -4.62 9.57 4.44
C ASN A 75 -5.50 10.81 4.63
N SER A 76 -5.94 11.46 3.55
CA SER A 76 -6.85 12.60 3.61
C SER A 76 -8.30 12.23 3.99
N LEU A 77 -8.72 10.97 3.82
CA LEU A 77 -10.07 10.51 4.16
C LEU A 77 -10.16 9.97 5.60
N ILE A 78 -9.04 9.52 6.17
CA ILE A 78 -8.92 9.11 7.57
C ILE A 78 -8.68 10.31 8.50
N SER A 79 -7.99 11.35 8.01
CA SER A 79 -7.61 12.54 8.79
C SER A 79 -8.77 13.48 9.11
#